data_AF-A0A0L1LHV3-F1
#
_entry.id   AF-A0A0L1LHV3-F1
#
_cell.length_a   1.000
_cell.length_b   1.000
_cell.length_c   1.000
_cell.angle_alpha   90.00
_cell.angle_beta   90.00
_cell.angle_gamma   90.00
#
_symmetry.space_group_name_H-M   'P 1'
#
loop_
_entity.id
_entity.type
_entity.pdbx_description
1 polymer ?
#
loop_
_entity_poly.entity_id
_entity_poly.type
_entity_poly.pdbx_seq_one_letter_code
_entity_poly.pdbx_strand_id
1 'polypeptide(L)'
;TLTNAAGTPVTVTLSNGAVITIDAGKTTGTVTVDAPKDDVYKDAGTVEATIKGATGGNFENLVASDIPAVTTVNDTIDTSTVSLTATANVAEGETVVYTASVSAPVTGSPVVVTLSNGQIITIPVGETTGSVNFVAPNSPLA
;
A
#
# COMPACT_ATOMS: atom_id res chain seq x y z
N THR A 1 15.12 7.33 25.94
CA THR A 1 15.32 7.16 27.39
C THR A 1 16.30 8.20 27.87
N LEU A 2 16.22 8.61 29.15
CA LEU A 2 17.17 9.53 29.80
C LEU A 2 18.16 8.72 30.64
N THR A 3 19.37 9.25 30.84
CA THR A 3 20.38 8.64 31.74
C THR A 3 20.05 8.87 33.21
N ASN A 4 19.25 9.87 33.53
CA ASN A 4 18.83 10.23 34.89
C ASN A 4 17.35 10.60 34.91
N ALA A 5 16.72 10.43 36.07
CA ALA A 5 15.31 10.79 36.26
C ALA A 5 15.11 12.30 36.07
N ALA A 6 14.04 12.68 35.38
CA ALA A 6 13.73 14.07 35.12
C ALA A 6 13.32 14.81 36.41
N GLY A 7 13.88 15.98 36.69
CA GLY A 7 13.49 16.80 37.84
C GLY A 7 12.14 17.50 37.65
N THR A 8 11.82 17.83 36.39
CA THR A 8 10.52 18.30 35.90
C THR A 8 10.16 17.52 34.63
N PRO A 9 8.93 17.59 34.08
CA PRO A 9 8.64 16.92 32.83
C PRO A 9 9.60 17.31 31.69
N VAL A 10 10.00 16.34 30.87
CA VAL A 10 10.72 16.56 29.61
C VAL A 10 9.74 16.39 28.46
N THR A 11 9.75 17.35 27.54
CA THR A 11 9.01 17.27 26.28
C THR A 11 10.01 17.02 25.16
N VAL A 12 9.83 15.90 24.44
CA VAL A 12 10.62 15.55 23.26
C VAL A 12 9.73 15.64 22.04
N THR A 13 10.08 16.53 21.10
CA THR A 13 9.42 16.65 19.80
C THR A 13 10.19 15.85 18.76
N LEU A 14 9.50 14.98 18.03
CA LEU A 14 10.08 14.17 16.97
C LEU A 14 9.90 14.84 15.59
N SER A 15 10.71 14.42 14.61
CA SER A 15 10.66 14.95 13.23
C SER A 15 9.32 14.71 12.53
N ASN A 16 8.61 13.65 12.88
CA ASN A 16 7.26 13.33 12.39
C ASN A 16 6.14 14.11 13.12
N GLY A 17 6.48 15.04 14.01
CA GLY A 17 5.54 15.87 14.76
C GLY A 17 4.99 15.23 16.05
N ALA A 18 5.29 13.95 16.30
CA ALA A 18 4.89 13.30 17.54
C ALA A 18 5.64 13.90 18.75
N VAL A 19 4.98 13.86 19.91
CA VAL A 19 5.52 14.39 21.17
C VAL A 19 5.58 13.27 22.20
N ILE A 20 6.76 13.05 22.78
CA ILE A 20 6.96 12.19 23.93
C ILE A 20 7.06 13.08 25.17
N THR A 21 6.26 12.77 26.18
CA THR A 21 6.40 13.34 27.53
C THR A 21 7.09 12.33 28.44
N ILE A 22 8.14 12.76 29.12
CA ILE A 22 8.79 12.01 30.20
C ILE A 22 8.46 12.73 31.50
N ASP A 23 7.63 12.12 32.33
CA ASP A 23 7.19 12.75 33.59
C ASP A 23 8.33 12.94 34.58
N ALA A 24 8.14 13.90 35.50
CA ALA A 24 9.07 14.10 36.61
C ALA A 24 9.28 12.79 37.41
N GLY A 25 10.51 12.53 37.81
CA GLY A 25 10.94 11.29 38.47
C GLY A 25 11.07 10.09 37.53
N LYS A 26 10.84 10.22 36.22
CA LYS A 26 10.96 9.14 35.24
C LYS A 26 12.14 9.33 34.30
N THR A 27 12.57 8.23 33.69
CA THR A 27 13.63 8.19 32.66
C THR A 27 13.09 7.81 31.28
N THR A 28 11.82 7.42 31.20
CA THR A 28 11.21 6.87 29.98
C THR A 28 9.87 7.53 29.73
N GLY A 29 9.63 7.84 28.46
CA GLY A 29 8.34 8.18 27.90
C GLY A 29 8.22 7.48 26.55
N THR A 30 7.00 7.30 26.09
CA THR A 30 6.70 6.62 24.83
C THR A 30 5.63 7.38 24.07
N VAL A 31 5.63 7.23 22.75
CA VAL A 31 4.54 7.68 21.88
C VAL A 31 4.27 6.56 20.88
N THR A 32 3.01 6.38 20.52
CA THR A 32 2.60 5.44 19.47
C THR A 32 2.40 6.21 18.18
N VAL A 33 2.90 5.67 17.08
CA VAL A 33 2.67 6.16 15.72
C VAL A 33 2.05 5.01 14.94
N ASP A 34 0.92 5.28 14.29
CA ASP A 34 0.23 4.25 13.51
C ASP A 34 1.08 3.83 12.31
N ALA A 35 1.08 2.54 12.02
CA ALA A 35 1.64 2.04 10.77
C ALA A 35 0.80 2.53 9.57
N PRO A 36 1.38 2.60 8.37
CA PRO A 36 0.62 2.74 7.14
C PRO A 36 -0.53 1.73 7.06
N LYS A 37 -1.65 2.11 6.43
CA LYS A 37 -2.76 1.19 6.23
C LYS A 37 -2.38 0.17 5.16
N ASP A 38 -2.80 -1.07 5.41
CA ASP A 38 -2.68 -2.20 4.48
C ASP A 38 -3.58 -1.97 3.25
N ASP A 39 -3.08 -2.34 2.08
CA ASP A 39 -3.84 -2.36 0.84
C ASP A 39 -3.37 -3.51 -0.07
N VAL A 40 -4.10 -3.74 -1.17
CA VAL A 40 -3.90 -4.89 -2.07
C VAL A 40 -2.56 -4.85 -2.82
N TYR A 41 -1.85 -3.73 -2.79
CA TYR A 41 -0.62 -3.51 -3.55
C TYR A 41 0.62 -3.61 -2.68
N LYS A 42 1.73 -3.95 -3.33
CA LYS A 42 3.00 -4.16 -2.64
C LYS A 42 3.70 -2.88 -2.27
N ASP A 43 3.38 -2.34 -1.10
CA ASP A 43 4.03 -1.14 -0.56
C ASP A 43 4.80 -1.44 0.74
N ALA A 44 5.98 -2.05 0.60
CA ALA A 44 6.94 -2.14 1.70
C ALA A 44 7.39 -0.72 2.09
N GLY A 45 7.31 -0.39 3.38
CA GLY A 45 7.56 0.96 3.89
C GLY A 45 8.51 1.03 5.07
N THR A 46 8.91 2.25 5.40
CA THR A 46 9.70 2.56 6.61
C THR A 46 9.06 3.71 7.36
N VAL A 47 8.91 3.56 8.68
CA VAL A 47 8.56 4.67 9.57
C VAL A 47 9.81 5.07 10.33
N GLU A 48 10.21 6.34 10.17
CA GLU A 48 11.40 6.89 10.80
C GLU A 48 11.08 8.15 11.61
N ALA A 49 11.74 8.31 12.75
CA ALA A 49 11.66 9.51 13.56
C ALA A 49 13.00 9.85 14.21
N THR A 50 13.40 11.12 14.14
CA THR A 50 14.55 11.68 14.85
C THR A 50 14.06 12.66 15.92
N ILE A 51 14.89 12.93 16.93
CA ILE A 51 14.59 13.98 17.90
C ILE A 51 14.81 15.34 17.21
N LYS A 52 13.74 16.12 17.08
CA LYS A 52 13.81 17.51 16.58
C LYS A 52 14.20 18.49 17.69
N GLY A 53 13.76 18.20 18.92
CA GLY A 53 14.10 18.98 20.09
C GLY A 53 13.67 18.29 21.38
N ALA A 54 14.38 18.58 22.46
CA ALA A 54 14.04 18.13 23.80
C ALA A 54 14.23 19.30 24.78
N THR A 55 13.22 19.56 25.62
CA THR A 55 13.25 20.65 26.60
C THR A 55 12.66 20.21 27.93
N GLY A 56 13.04 20.89 29.01
CA GLY A 56 12.58 20.57 30.37
C GLY A 56 13.54 19.64 31.13
N GLY A 57 13.03 18.87 32.07
CA GLY A 57 13.83 17.92 32.85
C GLY A 57 14.65 18.51 33.99
N ASN A 58 14.85 19.82 34.02
CA ASN A 58 15.70 20.52 35.00
C ASN A 58 17.13 19.94 35.06
N PHE A 59 17.70 19.61 33.91
CA PHE A 59 19.08 19.15 33.77
C PHE A 59 20.02 20.32 33.53
N GLU A 60 21.26 20.26 34.04
CA GLU A 60 22.30 21.25 33.76
C GLU A 60 22.75 21.20 32.30
N ASN A 61 22.69 20.00 31.68
CA ASN A 61 22.95 19.80 30.27
C ASN A 61 22.09 18.63 29.75
N LEU A 62 21.22 18.91 28.78
CA LEU A 62 20.42 17.92 28.07
C LEU A 62 20.85 17.87 26.62
N VAL A 63 21.44 16.74 26.22
CA VAL A 63 21.88 16.49 24.83
C VAL A 63 20.97 15.43 24.22
N ALA A 64 20.33 15.76 23.11
CA ALA A 64 19.51 14.83 22.35
C ALA A 64 20.36 13.98 21.41
N SER A 65 19.89 12.76 21.11
CA SER A 65 20.49 11.90 20.08
C SER A 65 19.98 12.31 18.69
N ASP A 66 20.90 12.38 17.73
CA ASP A 66 20.59 12.65 16.31
C ASP A 66 20.37 11.37 15.49
N ILE A 67 20.50 10.19 16.11
CA ILE A 67 20.32 8.91 15.43
C ILE A 67 18.81 8.67 15.20
N PRO A 68 18.37 8.42 13.95
CA PRO A 68 16.98 8.05 13.66
C PRO A 68 16.58 6.74 14.32
N ALA A 69 15.36 6.70 14.87
CA ALA A 69 14.68 5.45 15.16
C ALA A 69 13.96 4.99 13.88
N VAL A 70 14.28 3.78 13.41
CA VAL A 70 13.76 3.22 12.16
C VAL A 70 12.98 1.95 12.45
N THR A 71 11.76 1.88 11.93
CA THR A 71 10.91 0.68 11.97
C THR A 71 10.57 0.26 10.54
N THR A 72 10.92 -0.96 10.17
CA THR A 72 10.49 -1.57 8.91
C THR A 72 9.04 -2.00 9.00
N VAL A 73 8.24 -1.63 7.99
CA VAL A 73 6.86 -2.10 7.83
C VAL A 73 6.86 -3.16 6.74
N ASN A 74 6.55 -4.40 7.15
CA ASN A 74 6.35 -5.50 6.22
C ASN A 74 4.95 -5.43 5.64
N ASP A 75 4.89 -5.45 4.31
CA ASP A 75 3.65 -5.57 3.56
C ASP A 75 3.00 -6.95 3.75
N THR A 76 1.68 -7.02 3.64
CA THR A 76 0.95 -8.29 3.69
C THR A 76 0.82 -8.89 2.28
N ILE A 77 0.47 -10.19 2.19
CA ILE A 77 0.30 -10.83 0.89
C ILE A 77 -1.19 -10.84 0.56
N ASP A 78 -1.59 -10.00 -0.39
CA ASP A 78 -2.91 -10.04 -1.00
C ASP A 78 -2.95 -10.87 -2.29
N THR A 79 -4.05 -11.61 -2.47
CA THR A 79 -4.29 -12.43 -3.67
C THR A 79 -5.28 -11.72 -4.60
N SER A 80 -4.81 -11.36 -5.80
CA SER A 80 -5.69 -10.91 -6.88
C SER A 80 -6.08 -12.06 -7.81
N THR A 81 -7.34 -12.12 -8.23
CA THR A 81 -7.84 -13.15 -9.15
C THR A 81 -8.21 -12.56 -10.51
N VAL A 82 -8.06 -13.36 -11.57
CA VAL A 82 -8.50 -13.02 -12.93
C VAL A 82 -9.70 -13.91 -13.27
N SER A 83 -10.76 -13.31 -13.82
CA SER A 83 -11.93 -14.03 -14.33
C SER A 83 -12.18 -13.66 -15.80
N LEU A 84 -12.78 -14.58 -16.56
CA LEU A 84 -13.12 -14.39 -17.97
C LEU A 84 -14.61 -14.70 -18.17
N THR A 85 -15.33 -13.77 -18.79
CA THR A 85 -16.72 -13.95 -19.20
C THR A 85 -16.85 -13.75 -20.71
N ALA A 86 -17.89 -14.34 -21.30
CA ALA A 86 -18.19 -14.23 -22.71
C ALA A 86 -19.69 -14.04 -22.93
N THR A 87 -20.08 -13.42 -24.05
CA THR A 87 -21.48 -13.41 -24.51
C THR A 87 -21.98 -14.85 -24.66
N ALA A 88 -23.05 -15.21 -23.92
CA ALA A 88 -23.48 -16.60 -23.78
C ALA A 88 -24.00 -17.24 -25.08
N ASN A 89 -24.68 -16.47 -25.91
CA ASN A 89 -25.27 -16.94 -27.17
C ASN A 89 -25.19 -15.82 -28.20
N VAL A 90 -24.71 -16.15 -29.39
CA VAL A 90 -24.69 -15.27 -30.56
C VAL A 90 -25.16 -16.08 -31.78
N ALA A 91 -25.79 -15.43 -32.74
CA ALA A 91 -26.08 -16.05 -34.03
C ALA A 91 -24.80 -16.10 -34.88
N GLU A 92 -24.83 -16.85 -35.98
CA GLU A 92 -23.75 -16.81 -36.96
C GLU A 92 -23.57 -15.40 -37.53
N GLY A 93 -22.32 -14.97 -37.71
CA GLY A 93 -21.98 -13.62 -38.14
C GLY A 93 -22.08 -12.54 -37.04
N GLU A 94 -22.56 -12.87 -35.84
CA GLU A 94 -22.66 -11.92 -34.73
C GLU A 94 -21.39 -11.90 -33.86
N THR A 95 -21.24 -10.84 -33.05
CA THR A 95 -20.05 -10.62 -32.23
C THR A 95 -20.17 -11.22 -30.83
N VAL A 96 -19.24 -12.09 -30.47
CA VAL A 96 -18.95 -12.50 -29.09
C VAL A 96 -18.04 -11.46 -28.45
N VAL A 97 -18.41 -10.97 -27.27
CA VAL A 97 -17.55 -10.11 -26.46
C VAL A 97 -16.94 -10.95 -25.35
N TYR A 98 -15.61 -11.01 -25.29
CA TYR A 98 -14.87 -11.58 -24.17
C TYR A 98 -14.44 -10.45 -23.24
N THR A 99 -14.70 -10.60 -21.95
CA THR A 99 -14.33 -9.63 -20.92
C THR A 99 -13.52 -10.32 -19.83
N ALA A 100 -12.29 -9.86 -19.64
CA ALA A 100 -11.45 -10.24 -18.52
C ALA A 100 -11.61 -9.22 -17.39
N SER A 101 -11.69 -9.69 -16.14
CA SER A 101 -11.84 -8.84 -14.95
C SER A 101 -10.85 -9.26 -13.86
N VAL A 102 -10.28 -8.27 -13.18
CA VAL A 102 -9.44 -8.42 -11.98
C VAL A 102 -10.14 -7.89 -10.73
N SER A 103 -9.78 -8.43 -9.56
CA SER A 103 -10.41 -8.06 -8.27
C SER A 103 -9.97 -6.71 -7.69
N ALA A 104 -8.91 -6.10 -8.24
CA ALA A 104 -8.41 -4.78 -7.87
C ALA A 104 -7.89 -4.04 -9.12
N PRO A 105 -7.89 -2.70 -9.16
CA PRO A 105 -7.34 -1.94 -10.27
C PRO A 105 -5.90 -2.33 -10.61
N VAL A 106 -5.56 -2.36 -11.89
CA VAL A 106 -4.20 -2.69 -12.32
C VAL A 106 -3.24 -1.55 -11.97
N THR A 107 -2.09 -1.86 -11.37
CA THR A 107 -1.02 -0.89 -11.06
C THR A 107 0.29 -1.26 -11.74
N GLY A 108 1.17 -0.27 -11.94
CA GLY A 108 2.52 -0.44 -12.52
C GLY A 108 2.54 -0.70 -14.03
N SER A 109 1.88 -1.76 -14.51
CA SER A 109 1.83 -2.12 -15.94
C SER A 109 0.53 -2.85 -16.29
N PRO A 110 0.02 -2.72 -17.53
CA PRO A 110 -1.21 -3.37 -17.95
C PRO A 110 -1.18 -4.89 -17.78
N VAL A 111 -2.33 -5.48 -17.43
CA VAL A 111 -2.50 -6.93 -17.43
C VAL A 111 -2.85 -7.39 -18.84
N VAL A 112 -2.14 -8.40 -19.34
CA VAL A 112 -2.35 -8.97 -20.67
C VAL A 112 -2.84 -10.41 -20.54
N VAL A 113 -4.06 -10.66 -21.01
CA VAL A 113 -4.69 -11.98 -21.04
C VAL A 113 -4.70 -12.48 -22.48
N THR A 114 -3.98 -13.58 -22.73
CA THR A 114 -4.01 -14.25 -24.04
C THR A 114 -5.04 -15.37 -24.01
N LEU A 115 -6.03 -15.29 -24.89
CA LEU A 115 -7.07 -16.30 -25.04
C LEU A 115 -6.55 -17.48 -25.87
N SER A 116 -7.17 -18.66 -25.71
CA SER A 116 -6.79 -19.86 -26.45
C SER A 116 -6.97 -19.75 -27.97
N ASN A 117 -7.83 -18.83 -28.42
CA ASN A 117 -8.02 -18.50 -29.83
C ASN A 117 -6.98 -17.49 -30.36
N GLY A 118 -5.97 -17.12 -29.56
CA GLY A 118 -4.90 -16.20 -29.92
C GLY A 118 -5.25 -14.71 -29.76
N GLN A 119 -6.48 -14.36 -29.38
CA GLN A 119 -6.84 -12.97 -29.09
C GLN A 119 -6.19 -12.50 -27.78
N ILE A 120 -5.97 -11.18 -27.69
CA ILE A 120 -5.38 -10.55 -26.53
C ILE A 120 -6.39 -9.56 -25.94
N ILE A 121 -6.64 -9.69 -24.63
CA ILE A 121 -7.34 -8.70 -23.83
C ILE A 121 -6.29 -7.95 -22.99
N THR A 122 -6.29 -6.63 -23.09
CA THR A 122 -5.47 -5.76 -22.25
C THR A 122 -6.37 -5.06 -21.24
N ILE A 123 -6.06 -5.20 -19.95
CA ILE A 123 -6.64 -4.41 -18.86
C ILE A 123 -5.65 -3.27 -18.55
N PRO A 124 -5.97 -2.01 -18.90
CA PRO A 124 -5.08 -0.88 -18.67
C PRO A 124 -4.80 -0.62 -17.19
N VAL A 125 -3.71 0.12 -16.92
CA VAL A 125 -3.44 0.64 -15.56
C VAL A 125 -4.60 1.53 -15.11
N GLY A 126 -5.04 1.34 -13.87
CA GLY A 126 -6.18 2.02 -13.26
C GLY A 126 -7.53 1.34 -13.51
N GLU A 127 -7.60 0.39 -14.45
CA GLU A 127 -8.83 -0.32 -14.77
C GLU A 127 -8.91 -1.68 -14.08
N THR A 128 -10.13 -2.20 -13.97
CA THR A 128 -10.40 -3.55 -13.46
C THR A 128 -10.85 -4.50 -14.55
N THR A 129 -11.12 -4.01 -15.77
CA THR A 129 -11.67 -4.81 -16.87
C THR A 129 -11.04 -4.46 -18.21
N GLY A 130 -11.06 -5.42 -19.12
CA GLY A 130 -10.71 -5.25 -20.52
C GLY A 130 -11.52 -6.21 -21.38
N SER A 131 -11.75 -5.86 -22.64
CA SER A 131 -12.56 -6.68 -23.54
C SER A 131 -11.97 -6.77 -24.95
N VAL A 132 -12.32 -7.85 -25.64
CA VAL A 132 -12.07 -8.03 -27.08
C VAL A 132 -13.29 -8.63 -27.76
N ASN A 133 -13.48 -8.27 -29.03
CA ASN A 133 -14.59 -8.76 -29.86
C ASN A 133 -14.12 -9.88 -30.77
N PHE A 134 -14.95 -10.91 -30.93
CA PHE A 134 -14.75 -12.01 -31.86
C PHE A 134 -16.01 -12.20 -32.69
N VAL A 135 -15.89 -12.20 -34.02
CA VAL A 135 -17.05 -12.42 -34.90
C VAL A 135 -17.21 -13.91 -35.13
N ALA A 136 -18.38 -14.46 -34.77
CA ALA A 136 -18.70 -15.85 -35.01
C ALA A 136 -18.68 -16.13 -36.52
N PRO A 137 -17.99 -17.19 -36.99
CA PRO A 137 -17.98 -17.55 -38.41
C PRO A 137 -19.41 -17.71 -38.93
N ASN A 138 -19.70 -17.10 -40.07
CA ASN A 138 -20.93 -17.36 -40.80
C ASN A 138 -20.70 -18.57 -41.71
N SER A 139 -21.56 -19.59 -41.65
CA SER A 139 -21.48 -20.77 -42.52
C SER A 139 -22.47 -20.62 -43.68
N PRO A 140 -22.01 -20.27 -44.90
CA PRO A 140 -22.90 -20.00 -46.02
C PRO A 140 -23.51 -21.26 -46.69
N LEU A 141 -23.40 -22.45 -46.10
CA LEU A 141 -24.02 -23.69 -46.62
C LEU A 141 -24.76 -24.44 -45.50
N ALA A 142 -26.07 -24.61 -45.71
CA ALA A 142 -26.90 -25.64 -45.07
C ALA A 142 -27.35 -26.64 -46.15
#